data_AF-A0A286XYI4-F1
#
_entry.id   AF-A0A286XYI4-F1
#
_cell.length_a   1.000
_cell.length_b   1.000
_cell.length_c   1.000
_cell.angle_alpha   90.00
_cell.angle_beta   90.00
_cell.angle_gamma   90.00
#
_symmetry.space_group_name_H-M   'P 1'
#
loop_
_entity.id
_entity.type
_entity.pdbx_description
1 polymer ?
#
loop_
_entity_poly.entity_id
_entity_poly.type
_entity_poly.pdbx_seq_one_letter_code
_entity_poly.pdbx_strand_id
1 'polypeptide(L)'
;NFPSFEPLDIQVPNFPADETKGFHQVPFASILFIEKMDFKEEPERGYKRLAWGQPVGLRHTGYVIELQRVVKGPGDFVESLEVICRRADAGEKPKAFIHWVSQPLMCEMRLYQQLFQHKNPEDPAEVPGGFLSDLNPLVFNRTVTLKEDPGKM
;
A
#
# COMPACT_ATOMS: atom_id res chain seq x y z
N ASN A 1 -2.30 20.53 -6.50
CA ASN A 1 -2.60 21.73 -5.66
C ASN A 1 -2.21 21.48 -4.19
N PHE A 2 -0.99 21.02 -3.94
CA PHE A 2 -0.55 20.71 -2.57
C PHE A 2 -0.47 22.02 -1.74
N PRO A 3 -0.90 22.04 -0.46
CA PRO A 3 -1.13 23.28 0.28
C PRO A 3 0.15 23.96 0.80
N SER A 4 1.32 23.32 0.67
CA SER A 4 2.61 23.80 1.17
C SER A 4 3.70 23.64 0.12
N PHE A 5 4.76 24.45 0.21
CA PHE A 5 5.99 24.23 -0.57
C PHE A 5 6.90 23.20 0.11
N GLU A 6 6.88 23.14 1.44
CA GLU A 6 7.65 22.19 2.23
C GLU A 6 6.79 20.98 2.65
N PRO A 7 7.40 19.80 2.89
CA PRO A 7 6.70 18.65 3.43
C PRO A 7 6.06 18.96 4.79
N LEU A 8 4.91 18.36 5.05
CA LEU A 8 4.23 18.41 6.35
C LEU A 8 4.57 17.16 7.16
N ASP A 9 4.88 17.31 8.45
CA ASP A 9 5.08 16.17 9.33
C ASP A 9 3.75 15.62 9.84
N ILE A 10 3.46 14.37 9.50
CA ILE A 10 2.24 13.68 9.92
C ILE A 10 2.58 12.77 11.09
N GLN A 11 1.92 12.97 12.24
CA GLN A 11 2.05 12.07 13.38
C GLN A 11 1.22 10.80 13.16
N VAL A 12 1.89 9.66 13.24
CA VAL A 12 1.28 8.33 13.08
C VAL A 12 1.49 7.54 14.38
N PRO A 13 0.41 6.99 14.98
CA PRO A 13 0.54 6.18 16.18
C PRO A 13 1.32 4.91 15.87
N ASN A 14 2.26 4.54 16.76
CA ASN A 14 3.02 3.30 16.62
C ASN A 14 2.12 2.07 16.74
N PHE A 15 1.10 2.16 17.61
CA PHE A 15 0.12 1.09 17.83
C PHE A 15 -1.29 1.66 17.72
N PRO A 16 -2.08 1.30 16.70
CA PRO A 16 -3.41 1.88 16.47
C PRO A 16 -4.41 1.70 17.62
N ALA A 17 -4.25 0.65 18.43
CA ALA A 17 -5.13 0.36 19.56
C ALA A 17 -4.66 0.98 20.89
N ASP A 18 -3.45 1.55 20.93
CA ASP A 18 -2.84 2.06 22.17
C ASP A 18 -1.88 3.22 21.85
N GLU A 19 -2.41 4.45 21.95
CA GLU A 19 -1.66 5.68 21.71
C GLU A 19 -0.57 5.93 22.76
N THR A 20 -0.60 5.24 23.91
CA THR A 20 0.45 5.37 24.93
C THR A 20 1.79 4.77 24.47
N LYS A 21 1.77 3.97 23.40
CA LYS A 21 2.97 3.40 22.76
C LYS A 21 3.71 4.39 21.85
N GLY A 22 3.31 5.66 21.87
CA GLY A 22 3.99 6.74 21.17
C GLY A 22 3.65 6.84 19.69
N PHE A 23 4.36 7.76 19.04
CA PHE A 23 4.12 8.17 17.66
C PHE A 23 5.45 8.29 16.92
N HIS A 24 5.39 8.16 15.60
CA HIS A 24 6.46 8.54 14.69
C HIS A 24 5.97 9.59 13.70
N GLN A 25 6.89 10.30 13.08
CA GLN A 25 6.60 11.32 12.07
C GLN A 25 6.85 10.76 10.67
N VAL A 26 5.93 11.05 9.74
CA VAL A 26 6.04 10.67 8.33
C VAL A 26 5.92 11.92 7.46
N PRO A 27 6.86 12.17 6.53
CA PRO A 27 6.84 13.36 5.69
C PRO A 27 5.76 13.25 4.60
N PHE A 28 4.82 14.20 4.58
CA PHE A 28 3.79 14.33 3.56
C PHE A 28 4.14 15.47 2.59
N ALA A 29 4.53 15.11 1.37
CA ALA A 29 4.92 16.04 0.32
C ALA A 29 3.96 16.00 -0.89
N SER A 30 4.21 16.86 -1.88
CA SER A 30 3.43 16.94 -3.11
C SER A 30 3.49 15.69 -4.01
N ILE A 31 4.52 14.86 -3.84
CA ILE A 31 4.71 13.58 -4.53
C ILE A 31 4.59 12.46 -3.51
N LEU A 32 3.70 11.52 -3.77
CA LEU A 32 3.46 10.35 -2.94
C LEU A 32 3.32 9.10 -3.80
N PHE A 33 3.51 7.96 -3.16
CA PHE A 33 3.33 6.63 -3.73
C PHE A 33 2.19 5.93 -2.99
N ILE A 34 1.35 5.25 -3.76
CA ILE A 34 0.28 4.38 -3.25
C ILE A 34 0.45 2.99 -3.86
N GLU A 35 -0.20 2.00 -3.28
CA GLU A 35 -0.23 0.67 -3.86
C GLU A 35 -0.90 0.68 -5.23
N LYS A 36 -0.34 -0.07 -6.19
CA LYS A 36 -0.90 -0.17 -7.54
C LYS A 36 -2.35 -0.67 -7.51
N MET A 37 -2.67 -1.57 -6.57
CA MET A 37 -4.02 -2.13 -6.40
C MET A 37 -5.04 -1.14 -5.80
N ASP A 38 -4.56 0.00 -5.29
CA ASP A 38 -5.41 1.04 -4.72
C ASP A 38 -5.91 2.06 -5.76
N PHE A 39 -5.50 1.91 -7.02
CA PHE A 39 -6.06 2.63 -8.17
C PHE A 39 -6.66 1.66 -9.21
N LYS A 40 -7.85 2.00 -9.71
CA LYS A 40 -8.44 1.38 -10.89
C LYS A 40 -9.12 2.44 -11.76
N GLU A 41 -8.89 2.35 -13.06
CA GLU A 41 -9.56 3.18 -14.06
C GLU A 41 -11.01 2.75 -14.27
N GLU A 42 -11.24 1.44 -14.38
CA GLU A 42 -12.56 0.81 -14.47
C GLU A 42 -12.82 -0.04 -13.21
N PRO A 43 -13.45 0.54 -12.16
CA PRO A 43 -13.66 -0.17 -10.91
C PRO A 43 -14.84 -1.15 -10.98
N GLU A 44 -14.65 -2.37 -10.49
CA GLU A 44 -15.73 -3.33 -10.27
C GLU A 44 -16.68 -2.91 -9.13
N ARG A 45 -17.89 -3.52 -9.11
CA ARG A 45 -18.88 -3.27 -8.05
C ARG A 45 -18.28 -3.57 -6.67
N GLY A 46 -18.31 -2.59 -5.78
CA GLY A 46 -17.79 -2.71 -4.41
C GLY A 46 -16.35 -2.23 -4.23
N TYR A 47 -15.67 -1.83 -5.31
CA TYR A 47 -14.38 -1.16 -5.22
C TYR A 47 -14.53 0.23 -4.61
N LYS A 48 -13.80 0.53 -3.52
CA LYS A 48 -13.94 1.77 -2.72
C LYS A 48 -12.73 2.71 -2.74
N ARG A 49 -11.66 2.32 -3.42
CA ARG A 49 -10.38 3.06 -3.46
C ARG A 49 -10.35 4.01 -4.66
N LEU A 50 -9.20 4.57 -5.01
CA LEU A 50 -9.10 5.64 -6.00
C LEU A 50 -9.57 5.17 -7.39
N ALA A 51 -10.51 5.91 -7.96
CA ALA A 51 -10.98 5.76 -9.34
C ALA A 51 -11.55 7.10 -9.84
N TRP A 52 -11.92 7.19 -11.12
CA TRP A 52 -12.60 8.36 -11.67
C TRP A 52 -13.88 8.70 -10.90
N GLY A 53 -14.00 9.95 -10.44
CA GLY A 53 -15.14 10.41 -9.61
C GLY A 53 -15.25 9.74 -8.24
N GLN A 54 -14.24 8.95 -7.82
CA GLN A 54 -14.20 8.28 -6.53
C GLN A 54 -12.96 8.68 -5.75
N PRO A 55 -13.06 9.72 -4.89
CA PRO A 55 -11.94 10.16 -4.07
C PRO A 55 -11.63 9.17 -2.94
N VAL A 56 -10.38 9.19 -2.48
CA VAL A 56 -9.89 8.34 -1.38
C VAL A 56 -9.16 9.16 -0.33
N GLY A 57 -9.31 8.79 0.94
CA GLY A 57 -8.59 9.43 2.03
C GLY A 57 -7.16 8.89 2.15
N LEU A 58 -6.22 9.76 2.48
CA LEU A 58 -4.85 9.37 2.82
C LEU A 58 -4.76 9.17 4.33
N ARG A 59 -4.45 7.94 4.77
CA ARG A 59 -4.45 7.56 6.19
C ARG A 59 -3.61 8.53 7.04
N HIS A 60 -4.12 8.93 8.20
CA HIS A 60 -3.48 9.85 9.18
C HIS A 60 -3.27 11.31 8.74
N THR A 61 -3.26 11.62 7.45
CA THR A 61 -2.98 12.99 6.96
C THR A 61 -4.09 13.99 7.23
N GLY A 62 -5.34 13.53 7.29
CA GLY A 62 -6.53 14.41 7.24
C GLY A 62 -6.84 14.96 5.84
N TYR A 63 -6.20 14.43 4.78
CA TYR A 63 -6.42 14.81 3.39
C TYR A 63 -7.11 13.72 2.57
N VAL A 64 -7.80 14.17 1.52
CA VAL A 64 -8.48 13.37 0.51
C VAL A 64 -7.91 13.74 -0.84
N ILE A 65 -7.65 12.74 -1.68
CA ILE A 65 -7.22 12.92 -3.05
C ILE A 65 -8.29 12.48 -4.03
N GLU A 66 -8.38 13.18 -5.16
CA GLU A 66 -9.30 12.89 -6.25
C GLU A 66 -8.56 12.92 -7.58
N LEU A 67 -8.82 11.92 -8.42
CA LEU A 67 -8.15 11.75 -9.70
C LEU A 67 -8.52 12.87 -10.67
N GLN A 68 -7.51 13.42 -11.34
CA GLN A 68 -7.67 14.42 -12.40
C GLN A 68 -7.13 13.95 -13.75
N ARG A 69 -6.01 13.22 -13.73
CA ARG A 69 -5.39 12.70 -14.95
C ARG A 69 -4.68 11.39 -14.68
N VAL A 70 -4.82 10.46 -15.61
CA VAL A 70 -4.01 9.24 -15.67
C VAL A 70 -2.94 9.47 -16.73
N VAL A 71 -1.67 9.40 -16.32
CA VAL A 71 -0.53 9.50 -17.23
C VAL A 71 -0.14 8.08 -17.64
N LYS A 72 -0.25 7.81 -18.93
CA LYS A 72 0.02 6.50 -19.52
C LYS A 72 1.38 6.50 -20.21
N GLY A 73 2.15 5.45 -19.97
CA GLY A 73 3.39 5.15 -20.68
C GLY A 73 3.18 4.18 -21.85
N PRO A 74 4.27 3.60 -22.39
CA PRO A 74 4.20 2.60 -23.45
C PRO A 74 3.33 1.40 -23.07
N GLY A 75 2.55 0.90 -24.03
CA GLY A 75 1.67 -0.27 -23.81
C GLY A 75 0.50 -0.01 -22.86
N ASP A 76 0.07 1.25 -22.71
CA ASP A 76 -1.03 1.69 -21.83
C ASP A 76 -0.78 1.44 -20.33
N PHE A 77 0.49 1.28 -19.94
CA PHE A 77 0.87 1.17 -18.54
C PHE A 77 0.62 2.49 -17.80
N VAL A 78 -0.02 2.43 -16.64
CA VAL A 78 -0.22 3.60 -15.77
C VAL A 78 1.13 3.97 -15.13
N GLU A 79 1.73 5.06 -15.60
CA GLU A 79 3.02 5.55 -15.13
C GLU A 79 2.86 6.42 -13.88
N SER A 80 1.91 7.35 -13.89
CA SER A 80 1.61 8.21 -12.75
C SER A 80 0.17 8.73 -12.78
N LEU A 81 -0.26 9.28 -11.65
CA LEU A 81 -1.58 9.88 -11.46
C LEU A 81 -1.42 11.34 -11.03
N GLU A 82 -2.16 12.23 -11.67
CA GLU A 82 -2.32 13.59 -11.16
C GLU A 82 -3.64 13.69 -10.42
N VAL A 83 -3.56 14.25 -9.21
CA VAL A 83 -4.69 14.34 -8.29
C VAL A 83 -4.84 15.76 -7.77
N ILE A 84 -6.06 16.11 -7.41
CA ILE A 84 -6.29 17.23 -6.50
C ILE A 84 -6.30 16.72 -5.07
N CYS A 85 -5.76 17.52 -4.16
CA CYS A 85 -5.71 17.25 -2.74
C CYS A 85 -6.55 18.29 -2.01
N ARG A 86 -7.40 17.84 -1.08
CA ARG A 86 -8.23 18.72 -0.23
C ARG A 86 -8.27 18.18 1.19
N ARG A 87 -8.52 19.04 2.16
CA ARG A 87 -8.76 18.58 3.53
C ARG A 87 -10.06 17.77 3.60
N ALA A 88 -10.06 16.74 4.45
CA ALA A 88 -11.19 15.83 4.59
C ALA A 88 -12.44 16.49 5.21
N ASP A 89 -12.27 17.58 5.95
CA ASP A 89 -13.35 18.38 6.56
C ASP A 89 -14.07 19.30 5.55
N ALA A 90 -13.49 19.52 4.37
CA ALA A 90 -14.02 20.45 3.36
C ALA A 90 -15.04 19.83 2.39
N GLY A 91 -15.59 18.64 2.68
CA GLY A 91 -16.57 18.00 1.79
C GLY A 91 -17.01 16.61 2.22
N GLU A 92 -17.56 15.84 1.28
CA GLU A 92 -18.02 14.47 1.54
C GLU A 92 -16.85 13.56 1.95
N LYS A 93 -17.09 12.76 2.99
CA LYS A 93 -16.12 11.81 3.54
C LYS A 93 -15.85 10.70 2.52
N PRO A 94 -14.58 10.35 2.25
CA PRO A 94 -14.26 9.31 1.29
C PRO A 94 -14.75 7.93 1.76
N LYS A 95 -15.02 7.03 0.81
CA LYS A 95 -15.49 5.67 1.08
C LYS A 95 -14.43 4.76 1.71
N ALA A 96 -13.15 5.10 1.54
CA ALA A 96 -12.01 4.36 2.07
C ALA A 96 -10.84 5.30 2.38
N PHE A 97 -9.94 4.81 3.23
CA PHE A 97 -8.62 5.41 3.47
C PHE A 97 -7.56 4.38 3.06
N ILE A 98 -6.54 4.84 2.33
CA ILE A 98 -5.44 4.00 1.83
C ILE A 98 -4.11 4.38 2.48
N HIS A 99 -3.18 3.43 2.43
CA HIS A 99 -1.78 3.69 2.78
C HIS A 99 -1.09 4.48 1.67
N TRP A 100 -0.05 5.21 2.06
CA TRP A 100 0.75 6.04 1.17
C TRP A 100 2.13 6.19 1.78
N VAL A 101 3.11 6.51 0.94
CA VAL A 101 4.48 6.86 1.37
C VAL A 101 4.94 8.08 0.57
N SER A 102 5.66 8.99 1.20
CA SER A 102 6.35 10.10 0.53
C SER A 102 7.81 10.12 0.98
N GLN A 103 8.70 10.61 0.10
CA GLN A 103 10.15 10.55 0.28
C GLN A 103 10.64 9.16 0.74
N PRO A 104 10.26 8.09 0.02
CA PRO A 104 10.42 6.74 0.51
C PRO A 104 11.88 6.31 0.58
N LEU A 105 12.15 5.40 1.52
CA LEU A 105 13.35 4.58 1.50
C LEU A 105 13.11 3.34 0.66
N MET A 106 14.12 2.95 -0.11
CA MET A 106 14.06 1.76 -0.95
C MET A 106 14.46 0.54 -0.11
N CYS A 107 13.55 -0.42 0.01
CA CYS A 107 13.79 -1.63 0.80
C CYS A 107 13.54 -2.90 -0.02
N GLU A 108 14.22 -3.97 0.39
CA GLU A 108 14.01 -5.32 -0.12
C GLU A 108 12.98 -6.03 0.76
N MET A 109 11.83 -6.42 0.20
CA MET A 109 10.88 -7.28 0.89
C MET A 109 10.90 -8.70 0.32
N ARG A 110 11.03 -9.67 1.23
CA ARG A 110 11.02 -11.10 0.93
C ARG A 110 9.68 -11.68 1.33
N LEU A 111 8.93 -12.15 0.34
CA LEU A 111 7.59 -12.65 0.55
C LEU A 111 7.64 -14.18 0.59
N TYR A 112 7.38 -14.71 1.78
CA TYR A 112 7.42 -16.13 2.05
C TYR A 112 6.03 -16.76 1.97
N GLN A 113 5.98 -18.00 1.48
CA GLN A 113 4.82 -18.87 1.55
C GLN A 113 5.08 -20.02 2.53
N GLN A 114 4.09 -20.90 2.71
CA GLN A 114 4.29 -22.14 3.47
C GLN A 114 5.38 -22.98 2.81
N LEU A 115 6.28 -23.52 3.63
CA LEU A 115 7.41 -24.34 3.18
C LEU A 115 6.99 -25.69 2.62
N PHE A 116 5.93 -26.26 3.17
CA PHE A 116 5.37 -27.55 2.77
C PHE A 116 4.00 -27.34 2.15
N GLN A 117 3.62 -28.20 1.21
CA GLN A 117 2.31 -28.14 0.55
C GLN A 117 1.23 -28.78 1.42
N HIS A 118 1.59 -29.77 2.24
CA HIS A 118 0.67 -30.47 3.14
C HIS A 118 0.79 -29.99 4.59
N LYS A 119 -0.26 -30.26 5.38
CA LYS A 119 -0.29 -29.93 6.81
C LYS A 119 0.59 -30.87 7.62
N ASN A 120 0.65 -32.15 7.23
CA ASN A 120 1.44 -33.19 7.89
C ASN A 120 2.48 -33.76 6.92
N PRO A 121 3.56 -33.01 6.59
CA PRO A 121 4.52 -33.42 5.56
C PRO A 121 5.34 -34.68 5.93
N GLU A 122 5.33 -35.06 7.21
CA GLU A 122 5.97 -36.29 7.70
C GLU A 122 5.06 -37.53 7.66
N ASP A 123 3.75 -37.35 7.44
CA ASP A 123 2.81 -38.49 7.35
C ASP A 123 3.01 -39.22 6.01
N PRO A 124 3.47 -40.48 5.99
CA PRO A 124 3.64 -41.22 4.75
C PRO A 124 2.33 -41.48 4.00
N ALA A 125 1.18 -41.34 4.66
CA ALA A 125 -0.13 -41.42 4.02
C ALA A 125 -0.46 -40.16 3.21
N GLU A 126 -0.05 -38.97 3.68
CA GLU A 126 -0.20 -37.70 2.94
C GLU A 126 0.94 -37.50 1.93
N VAL A 127 2.18 -37.82 2.33
CA VAL A 127 3.40 -37.63 1.54
C VAL A 127 4.19 -38.95 1.42
N PRO A 128 3.77 -39.87 0.53
CA PRO A 128 4.45 -41.16 0.36
C PRO A 128 5.92 -41.05 -0.05
N GLY A 129 6.31 -39.94 -0.70
CA GLY A 129 7.70 -39.66 -1.10
C GLY A 129 8.58 -39.10 0.03
N GLY A 130 8.05 -38.95 1.24
CA GLY A 130 8.70 -38.30 2.38
C GLY A 130 8.71 -36.77 2.28
N PHE A 131 8.91 -36.10 3.42
CA PHE A 131 8.72 -34.64 3.56
C PHE A 131 9.53 -33.77 2.58
N LEU A 132 10.70 -34.23 2.12
CA LEU A 132 11.50 -33.48 1.14
C LEU A 132 10.81 -33.38 -0.23
N SER A 133 9.98 -34.37 -0.59
CA SER A 133 9.17 -34.31 -1.81
C SER A 133 8.01 -33.31 -1.70
N ASP A 134 7.70 -32.86 -0.49
CA ASP A 134 6.60 -31.93 -0.20
C ASP A 134 7.00 -30.46 -0.12
N LEU A 135 8.28 -30.16 -0.38
CA LEU A 135 8.76 -28.78 -0.39
C LEU A 135 8.00 -27.97 -1.44
N ASN A 136 7.47 -26.83 -1.02
CA ASN A 136 6.80 -25.88 -1.88
C ASN A 136 7.86 -25.13 -2.73
N PRO A 137 7.89 -25.30 -4.06
CA PRO A 137 8.84 -24.59 -4.92
C PRO A 137 8.61 -23.07 -4.93
N LEU A 138 7.47 -22.60 -4.42
CA LEU A 138 7.11 -21.20 -4.32
C LEU A 138 7.34 -20.61 -2.91
N VAL A 139 8.04 -21.32 -2.01
CA VAL A 139 8.29 -20.83 -0.63
C VAL A 139 8.93 -19.46 -0.61
N PHE A 140 9.79 -19.20 -1.59
CA PHE A 140 10.38 -17.90 -1.87
C PHE A 140 10.40 -17.71 -3.37
N ASN A 141 9.42 -16.96 -3.88
CA ASN A 141 9.27 -16.77 -5.33
C ASN A 141 9.49 -15.32 -5.77
N ARG A 142 9.63 -14.38 -4.83
CA ARG A 142 9.82 -12.96 -5.17
C ARG A 142 10.52 -12.17 -4.09
N THR A 143 11.50 -11.42 -4.55
CA THR A 143 11.95 -10.19 -3.91
C THR A 143 11.18 -9.04 -4.56
N VAL A 144 10.60 -8.15 -3.76
CA VAL A 144 9.97 -6.91 -4.26
C VAL A 144 10.71 -5.73 -3.68
N THR A 145 11.12 -4.79 -4.53
CA THR A 145 11.61 -3.50 -4.08
C THR A 145 10.41 -2.63 -3.75
N LEU A 146 10.29 -2.25 -2.48
CA LEU A 146 9.20 -1.41 -2.00
C LEU A 146 9.73 -0.08 -1.47
N LYS A 147 8.79 0.84 -1.29
CA LYS A 147 8.97 2.20 -0.83
C LYS A 147 8.41 2.25 0.59
N GLU A 148 9.26 2.43 1.59
CA GLU A 148 8.88 2.44 3.01
C GLU A 148 8.97 3.84 3.62
N ASP A 149 8.14 4.10 4.64
CA ASP A 149 8.15 5.34 5.41
C ASP A 149 9.48 5.55 6.15
N PRO A 150 10.14 6.72 6.02
CA PRO A 150 11.41 6.98 6.73
C PRO A 150 11.30 6.90 8.25
N GLY A 151 10.13 7.21 8.83
CA GLY A 151 9.91 7.25 10.28
C GLY A 151 9.70 5.89 10.95
N LYS A 152 9.74 4.78 10.20
CA LYS A 152 9.53 3.42 10.74
C LYS A 152 10.80 2.63 11.02
N MET A 153 11.97 3.13 10.63
CA MET A 153 13.26 2.48 10.93
C MET A 153 13.86 2.95 12.24
#